data_AF-A0A5N1LGN7-F1
#
_entry.id   AF-A0A5N1LGN7-F1
#
_cell.length_a   1.000
_cell.length_b   1.000
_cell.length_c   1.000
_cell.angle_alpha   90.00
_cell.angle_beta   90.00
_cell.angle_gamma   90.00
#
_symmetry.space_group_name_H-M   'P 1'
#
loop_
_entity.id
_entity.type
_entity.pdbx_description
1 polymer ?
#
loop_
_entity_poly.entity_id
_entity_poly.type
_entity_poly.pdbx_seq_one_letter_code
_entity_poly.pdbx_strand_id
1 'polypeptide(L)' 'MPGSLSMPDLVLASIALSMLLASLGAVVTSLSFVTALSAGSLPATGSIGYALFYDPPVTSGGRA' A
#
# COMPACT_ATOMS: atom_id res chain seq x y z
N MET A 1 -7.43 25.10 -37.92
CA MET A 1 -8.69 25.44 -37.23
C MET A 1 -8.87 24.40 -36.13
N PRO A 2 -8.72 24.73 -34.84
CA PRO A 2 -9.15 23.81 -33.80
C PRO A 2 -10.67 23.66 -33.99
N GLY A 3 -11.11 22.46 -34.41
CA GLY A 3 -12.53 22.18 -34.60
C GLY A 3 -13.25 22.40 -33.28
N SER A 4 -14.38 23.09 -33.32
CA SER A 4 -15.26 23.21 -32.16
C SER A 4 -15.61 21.80 -31.67
N LEU A 5 -15.18 21.46 -30.45
CA LEU A 5 -15.47 20.15 -29.86
C LEU A 5 -16.98 19.96 -29.80
N SER A 6 -17.46 18.88 -30.40
CA SER A 6 -18.88 18.56 -30.40
C SER A 6 -19.26 17.95 -29.04
N MET A 7 -20.51 18.09 -28.64
CA MET A 7 -21.01 17.55 -27.37
C MET A 7 -20.69 16.04 -27.16
N PRO A 8 -20.76 15.18 -28.19
CA PRO A 8 -20.36 13.78 -28.09
C PRO A 8 -18.88 13.59 -27.75
N ASP A 9 -17.99 14.45 -28.26
CA ASP A 9 -16.55 14.40 -27.98
C ASP A 9 -16.28 14.73 -26.51
N LEU A 10 -17.01 15.70 -25.96
CA LEU A 10 -16.96 16.04 -24.54
C LEU A 10 -17.43 14.88 -23.66
N VAL A 11 -18.52 14.21 -24.05
CA VAL A 11 -19.02 13.02 -23.31
C VAL A 11 -17.97 11.92 -23.34
N LEU A 12 -17.41 11.62 -24.51
CA LEU A 12 -16.37 10.60 -24.65
C LEU A 12 -15.12 10.94 -23.82
N ALA A 13 -14.69 12.21 -23.85
CA ALA A 13 -13.59 12.69 -23.03
C ALA A 13 -13.87 12.54 -21.53
N SER A 14 -15.11 12.80 -21.08
CA SER A 14 -15.49 12.65 -19.67
C SER A 14 -15.44 11.20 -19.18
N ILE A 15 -15.84 10.26 -20.05
CA ILE A 15 -15.77 8.82 -19.78
C ILE A 15 -14.31 8.39 -19.68
N ALA A 16 -13.49 8.76 -20.66
CA ALA A 16 -12.07 8.46 -20.68
C ALA A 16 -11.35 9.04 -19.45
N LEU A 17 -11.66 10.28 -19.08
CA LEU A 17 -11.11 10.95 -17.89
C LEU A 17 -11.50 10.22 -16.60
N SER A 18 -12.76 9.78 -16.48
CA SER A 18 -13.24 9.04 -15.31
C SER A 18 -12.56 7.68 -15.17
N MET A 19 -12.38 6.95 -16.28
CA MET A 19 -11.64 5.69 -16.30
C MET A 19 -10.18 5.88 -15.94
N LEU A 20 -9.53 6.93 -16.45
CA LEU A 20 -8.16 7.27 -16.11
C LEU A 20 -8.03 7.52 -14.60
N LEU A 21 -8.92 8.33 -14.03
CA LEU A 21 -8.89 8.66 -12.61
C LEU A 21 -9.14 7.43 -11.72
N ALA A 22 -10.08 6.58 -12.11
CA ALA A 22 -10.34 5.31 -11.43
C ALA A 22 -9.12 4.37 -11.46
N SER A 23 -8.46 4.25 -12.61
CA SER A 23 -7.26 3.42 -12.75
C SER A 23 -6.10 3.93 -11.89
N LEU A 24 -5.91 5.26 -11.83
CA LEU A 24 -4.92 5.88 -10.95
C LEU A 24 -5.23 5.59 -9.48
N GLY A 25 -6.50 5.75 -9.08
CA GLY A 25 -6.94 5.44 -7.72
C GLY A 25 -6.71 3.97 -7.34
N ALA A 26 -6.94 3.04 -8.27
CA ALA A 26 -6.69 1.62 -8.06
C ALA A 26 -5.20 1.33 -7.83
N VAL A 27 -4.31 1.94 -8.64
CA VAL A 27 -2.85 1.78 -8.48
C VAL A 27 -2.37 2.33 -7.14
N VAL A 28 -2.80 3.55 -6.78
CA VAL A 28 -2.43 4.20 -5.50
C VAL A 28 -2.91 3.37 -4.31
N THR A 29 -4.14 2.85 -4.37
CA THR A 29 -4.71 2.03 -3.30
C THR A 29 -4.00 0.69 -3.18
N SER A 30 -3.66 0.05 -4.31
CA SER A 30 -2.91 -1.20 -4.33
C SER A 30 -1.51 -1.04 -3.71
N LEU A 31 -0.79 0.02 -4.09
CA LEU A 31 0.50 0.36 -3.49
C LEU A 31 0.35 0.61 -1.98
N SER A 32 -0.62 1.43 -1.58
CA SER A 32 -0.90 1.71 -0.17
C SER A 32 -1.19 0.44 0.64
N PHE A 33 -1.94 -0.48 0.06
CA PHE A 33 -2.27 -1.76 0.67
C PHE A 33 -1.04 -2.63 0.89
N VAL A 34 -0.20 -2.81 -0.15
CA VAL A 34 1.04 -3.60 -0.05
C VAL A 34 2.00 -2.97 0.95
N THR A 35 2.16 -1.64 0.91
CA THR A 35 3.04 -0.92 1.84
C THR A 35 2.54 -1.05 3.28
N ALA A 36 1.24 -0.86 3.53
CA ALA A 36 0.67 -0.99 4.87
C ALA A 36 0.81 -2.43 5.41
N LEU A 37 0.49 -3.43 4.58
CA LEU A 37 0.60 -4.84 4.95
C LEU A 37 2.05 -5.23 5.25
N SER A 38 2.99 -4.76 4.43
CA SER A 38 4.42 -5.00 4.63
C SER A 38 4.93 -4.31 5.89
N ALA A 39 4.55 -3.06 6.11
CA ALA A 39 4.93 -2.27 7.27
C ALA A 39 4.43 -2.90 8.59
N GLY A 40 3.29 -3.58 8.59
CA GLY A 40 2.81 -4.33 9.75
C GLY A 40 3.40 -5.74 9.88
N SER A 41 3.49 -6.47 8.78
CA SER A 41 3.86 -7.90 8.80
C SER A 41 5.35 -8.13 8.99
N LEU A 42 6.21 -7.26 8.44
CA LEU A 42 7.66 -7.41 8.54
C LEU A 42 8.15 -7.26 10.00
N PRO A 43 7.78 -6.19 10.75
CA PRO A 43 8.17 -6.07 12.15
C PRO A 43 7.55 -7.14 13.04
N ALA A 44 6.30 -7.54 12.77
CA ALA A 44 5.64 -8.61 13.53
C ALA A 44 6.37 -9.95 13.37
N THR A 45 6.69 -10.33 12.14
CA THR A 45 7.44 -11.56 11.85
C THR A 45 8.85 -11.50 12.43
N GLY A 46 9.51 -10.34 12.33
CA GLY A 46 10.81 -10.11 12.96
C GLY A 46 10.79 -10.24 14.48
N SER A 47 9.74 -9.72 15.14
CA SER A 47 9.56 -9.83 16.58
C SER A 47 9.35 -11.28 17.02
N ILE A 48 8.59 -12.06 16.24
CA ILE A 48 8.42 -13.50 16.47
C ILE A 48 9.75 -14.22 16.31
N GLY A 49 10.49 -13.95 15.23
CA GLY A 49 11.81 -14.54 15.03
C GLY A 49 12.79 -14.21 16.16
N TYR A 50 12.78 -12.96 16.65
CA TYR A 50 13.58 -12.57 17.81
C TYR A 50 13.15 -13.35 19.05
N ALA A 51 11.86 -13.43 19.37
CA ALA A 51 11.39 -14.17 20.54
C ALA A 51 11.69 -15.68 20.49
N LEU A 52 11.69 -16.28 19.30
CA LEU A 52 11.91 -17.71 19.12
C LEU A 52 13.40 -18.10 19.10
N PHE A 53 14.28 -17.20 18.64
CA PHE A 53 15.67 -17.55 18.35
C PHE A 53 16.71 -16.68 19.06
N TYR A 54 16.30 -15.59 19.71
CA TYR A 54 17.20 -14.83 20.57
C TYR A 54 17.34 -15.52 21.92
N ASP A 55 18.56 -15.89 22.27
CA ASP A 55 18.93 -16.26 23.63
C ASP A 55 19.38 -14.99 24.37
N PRO A 56 18.53 -14.37 25.20
CA PRO A 56 18.90 -13.16 25.91
C PRO A 56 20.06 -13.46 26.87
N PRO A 57 21.10 -12.61 26.91
CA PRO A 57 22.14 -12.74 27.91
C PRO A 57 21.46 -12.58 29.27
N VAL A 58 21.39 -13.67 30.03
CA VAL A 58 20.77 -13.68 31.35
C VAL A 58 21.35 -12.54 32.18
N THR A 59 20.53 -11.57 32.56
CA THR A 59 20.86 -10.78 33.75
C THR A 59 20.82 -11.78 34.89
N SER A 60 21.97 -12.06 35.49
CA SER A 60 22.07 -12.98 36.61
C SER A 60 21.22 -12.42 37.76
N GLY A 61 20.07 -13.03 38.04
CA GLY A 61 19.26 -12.69 39.21
C GLY A 61 17.83 -13.21 39.13
N GLY A 62 17.55 -14.38 39.73
CA GLY A 62 16.17 -14.79 39.96
C GLY A 62 15.87 -16.28 40.13
N ARG A 63 16.67 -17.04 40.88
CA ARG A 63 16.18 -18.23 41.60
C ARG A 63 16.77 -18.20 43.01
N ALA A 64 15.96 -17.74 43.95
CA ALA A 64 16.00 -18.14 45.36
C ALA A 64 14.76 -18.99 45.60
#